data_AF-A0A919MWE0-F1
#
_entry.id   AF-A0A919MWE0-F1
#
_cell.length_a   1.000
_cell.length_b   1.000
_cell.length_c   1.000
_cell.angle_alpha   90.00
_cell.angle_beta   90.00
_cell.angle_gamma   90.00
#
_symmetry.space_group_name_H-M   'P 1'
#
loop_
_entity.id
_entity.type
_entity.pdbx_description
1 polymer ?
#
loop_
_entity_poly.entity_id
_entity_poly.type
_entity_poly.pdbx_seq_one_letter_code
_entity_poly.pdbx_strand_id
1 'polypeptide(L)'
;MNRLFDAVLFDRDGTLIVDVPYNGDPDRVVPMPGARAALDRLRAAGLRLGVVTNQSGLARGRFTAADLTAVNRRVEDLLGPFDTWQICPHDDTAGCRCRKPAPGLVESAAAALGTTPRRCAVIGDIGRDMTAALAAGAAGVLVPTPVTRAEEIAAAPVVAGDLTQAVGHLLHREELMRPTPRSGRAGTVLVVRSDSAGDVLLSGPAIRAVAAGAERVVLLCGPRGRAAASLLPGVDEIVEWRLPWIDPQPGVVEPDDITALTERLRATGADEAVVLTSFHQSALPLALVLRLAGIGRVTAISEDYPGSLLDVRHRVPENLPEPERARSVAAAAGFALPTGDDGALRVGTPVSRVLDGHVVVHPGASVDARACPPPTMRRIVAALILAGHRVLVTAGPGESGLATAVAAGRAEVVTPADLSELAAILAGAACLVVGNTGPAHLAAAAGTPVVSLYAPTVPYGKWGPYRVPAVRLGVPDAACRDTRVTACPIAGHPCLSTIDPGEVVAAVRTLGAPVASRNEIAA
;
A
#
# COMPACT_ATOMS: atom_id res chain seq x y z
N MET A 1 -5.69 18.61 -13.08
CA MET A 1 -5.06 17.34 -13.51
C MET A 1 -5.00 16.39 -12.32
N ASN A 2 -5.42 15.14 -12.49
CA ASN A 2 -5.47 14.17 -11.40
C ASN A 2 -4.11 13.46 -11.22
N ARG A 3 -3.12 14.18 -10.66
CA ARG A 3 -1.75 13.71 -10.40
C ARG A 3 -1.73 12.59 -9.36
N LEU A 4 -0.71 11.72 -9.41
CA LEU A 4 -0.52 10.67 -8.41
C LEU A 4 0.04 11.24 -7.10
N PHE A 5 0.96 12.19 -7.22
CA PHE A 5 1.70 12.89 -6.19
C PHE A 5 1.58 14.41 -6.37
N ASP A 6 1.59 15.06 -5.23
CA ASP A 6 1.51 16.51 -5.07
C ASP A 6 2.84 17.10 -4.60
N ALA A 7 3.64 16.28 -3.91
CA ALA A 7 4.89 16.65 -3.31
C ALA A 7 5.87 15.47 -3.19
N VAL A 8 7.16 15.78 -3.23
CA VAL A 8 8.23 14.85 -2.86
C VAL A 8 8.98 15.43 -1.66
N LEU A 9 9.09 14.61 -0.63
CA LEU A 9 9.77 14.93 0.62
C LEU A 9 11.09 14.18 0.68
N PHE A 10 12.12 14.81 1.19
CA PHE A 10 13.46 14.24 1.23
C PHE A 10 13.99 14.21 2.65
N ASP A 11 14.66 13.12 3.05
CA ASP A 11 15.68 13.29 4.07
C ASP A 11 16.82 14.17 3.55
N ARG A 12 17.53 14.84 4.46
CA ARG A 12 18.62 15.74 4.12
C ARG A 12 19.94 14.99 3.99
N ASP A 13 20.34 14.29 5.04
CA ASP A 13 21.70 13.79 5.24
C ASP A 13 21.80 12.36 4.68
N GLY A 14 22.75 12.08 3.78
CA GLY A 14 22.84 10.80 3.07
C GLY A 14 21.92 10.73 1.83
N THR A 15 20.91 11.58 1.74
CA THR A 15 19.96 11.64 0.61
C THR A 15 20.17 12.84 -0.32
N LEU A 16 20.11 14.07 0.20
CA LEU A 16 20.33 15.30 -0.60
C LEU A 16 21.78 15.76 -0.57
N ILE A 17 22.43 15.61 0.59
CA ILE A 17 23.83 15.95 0.82
C ILE A 17 24.56 14.79 1.48
N VAL A 18 25.88 14.76 1.41
CA VAL A 18 26.71 13.78 2.10
C VAL A 18 26.44 13.84 3.61
N ASP A 19 26.17 12.69 4.23
CA ASP A 19 25.99 12.62 5.68
C ASP A 19 27.29 12.96 6.41
N VAL A 20 27.21 14.03 7.20
CA VAL A 20 28.28 14.50 8.05
C VAL A 20 27.72 14.54 9.48
N PRO A 21 28.23 13.71 10.41
CA PRO A 21 27.68 13.61 11.75
C PRO A 21 27.60 14.97 12.45
N TYR A 22 26.38 15.35 12.86
CA TYR A 22 26.08 16.62 13.53
C TYR A 22 26.57 17.86 12.77
N ASN A 23 26.36 17.92 11.46
CA ASN A 23 26.82 19.04 10.65
C ASN A 23 26.13 20.38 11.02
N GLY A 24 26.89 21.27 11.67
CA GLY A 24 26.53 22.68 11.87
C GLY A 24 27.35 23.64 11.01
N ASP A 25 28.17 23.15 10.09
CA ASP A 25 29.10 23.96 9.30
C ASP A 25 28.67 23.99 7.82
N PRO A 26 28.26 25.16 7.28
CA PRO A 26 27.85 25.27 5.88
C PRO A 26 28.96 24.89 4.88
N ASP A 27 30.24 25.04 5.23
CA ASP A 27 31.34 24.72 4.31
C ASP A 27 31.50 23.21 4.08
N ARG A 28 30.90 22.39 4.94
CA ARG A 28 30.88 20.91 4.83
C ARG A 28 29.70 20.39 4.01
N VAL A 29 28.83 21.26 3.51
CA VAL A 29 27.67 20.87 2.70
C VAL A 29 28.13 20.48 1.30
N VAL A 30 28.06 19.17 1.02
CA VAL A 30 28.38 18.60 -0.30
C VAL A 30 27.13 17.89 -0.85
N PRO A 31 26.57 18.35 -1.98
CA PRO A 31 25.44 17.69 -2.62
C PRO A 31 25.72 16.23 -3.00
N MET A 32 24.72 15.37 -2.88
CA MET A 32 24.79 14.03 -3.44
C MET A 32 24.87 14.08 -4.98
N PRO A 33 25.54 13.12 -5.64
CA PRO A 33 25.65 13.09 -7.10
C PRO A 33 24.28 13.20 -7.79
N GLY A 34 24.15 14.14 -8.72
CA GLY A 34 22.93 14.35 -9.50
C GLY A 34 21.76 15.03 -8.74
N ALA A 35 21.92 15.38 -7.45
CA ALA A 35 20.82 15.90 -6.63
C ALA A 35 20.14 17.12 -7.24
N ARG A 36 20.90 18.12 -7.68
CA ARG A 36 20.35 19.33 -8.31
C ARG A 36 19.50 19.00 -9.54
N ALA A 37 20.03 18.18 -10.44
CA ALA A 37 19.34 17.79 -11.67
C ALA A 37 18.06 16.97 -11.38
N ALA A 38 18.10 16.10 -10.36
CA ALA A 38 16.95 15.32 -9.93
C ALA A 38 15.83 16.24 -9.38
N LEU A 39 16.18 17.21 -8.53
CA LEU A 39 15.21 18.18 -7.99
C LEU A 39 14.61 19.07 -9.08
N ASP A 40 15.44 19.54 -10.02
CA ASP A 40 14.97 20.38 -11.13
C ASP A 40 13.97 19.64 -12.03
N ARG A 41 14.13 18.32 -12.23
CA ARG A 41 13.14 17.49 -12.95
C ARG A 41 11.79 17.43 -12.23
N LEU A 42 11.79 17.34 -10.90
CA LEU A 42 10.56 17.35 -10.12
C LEU A 42 9.87 18.72 -10.15
N ARG A 43 10.65 19.81 -10.04
CA ARG A 43 10.14 21.19 -10.19
C ARG A 43 9.54 21.40 -11.58
N ALA A 44 10.19 20.92 -12.63
CA ALA A 44 9.68 20.99 -14.01
C ALA A 44 8.39 20.19 -14.20
N ALA A 45 8.21 19.09 -13.45
CA ALA A 45 6.94 18.37 -13.38
C ALA A 45 5.86 19.08 -12.53
N GLY A 46 6.22 20.19 -11.86
CA GLY A 46 5.36 20.98 -10.99
C GLY A 46 5.08 20.34 -9.63
N LEU A 47 5.97 19.44 -9.17
CA LEU A 47 5.86 18.84 -7.84
C LEU A 47 6.49 19.78 -6.80
N ARG A 48 5.82 19.91 -5.65
CA ARG A 48 6.35 20.63 -4.49
C ARG A 48 7.44 19.80 -3.81
N LEU A 49 8.48 20.47 -3.30
CA LEU A 49 9.63 19.82 -2.67
C LEU A 49 9.74 20.22 -1.21
N GLY A 50 9.87 19.25 -0.32
CA GLY A 50 10.06 19.50 1.11
C GLY A 50 11.20 18.69 1.70
N VAL A 51 11.81 19.18 2.78
CA VAL A 51 12.81 18.44 3.54
C VAL A 51 12.21 18.00 4.87
N VAL A 52 12.41 16.73 5.25
CA VAL A 52 11.96 16.12 6.51
C VAL A 52 13.14 15.46 7.21
N THR A 53 13.70 16.09 8.23
CA THR A 53 15.00 15.66 8.80
C THR A 53 15.06 15.63 10.34
N ASN A 54 15.81 14.65 10.87
CA ASN A 54 16.06 14.47 12.30
C ASN A 54 17.36 15.18 12.71
N GLN A 55 17.27 16.34 13.37
CA GLN A 55 18.43 17.19 13.73
C GLN A 55 18.70 17.20 15.24
N SER A 56 18.98 16.02 15.79
CA SER A 56 19.19 15.83 17.23
C SER A 56 20.47 16.47 17.80
N GLY A 57 21.33 17.01 16.94
CA GLY A 57 22.49 17.80 17.36
C GLY A 57 22.10 19.06 18.12
N LEU A 58 20.90 19.62 17.87
CA LEU A 58 20.35 20.75 18.61
C LEU A 58 20.11 20.39 20.09
N ALA A 59 19.36 19.33 20.37
CA ALA A 59 19.12 18.87 21.74
C ALA A 59 20.42 18.46 22.47
N ARG A 60 21.43 18.01 21.71
CA ARG A 60 22.74 17.59 22.24
C ARG A 60 23.76 18.73 22.32
N GLY A 61 23.38 19.96 21.99
CA GLY A 61 24.28 21.13 22.03
C GLY A 61 25.50 21.03 21.09
N ARG A 62 25.39 20.25 19.99
CA ARG A 62 26.47 20.05 19.02
C ARG A 62 26.59 21.19 18.01
N PHE A 63 25.50 21.90 17.78
CA PHE A 63 25.40 23.12 16.97
C PHE A 63 24.17 23.91 17.39
N THR A 64 24.10 25.18 17.02
CA THR A 64 23.00 26.10 17.35
C THR A 64 21.92 26.12 16.27
N ALA A 65 20.76 26.71 16.56
CA ALA A 65 19.72 26.92 15.55
C ALA A 65 20.18 27.84 14.41
N ALA A 66 21.09 28.79 14.70
CA ALA A 66 21.69 29.67 13.69
C ALA A 66 22.60 28.89 12.74
N ASP A 67 23.42 27.99 13.28
CA ASP A 67 24.29 27.09 12.51
C ASP A 67 23.46 26.21 11.57
N LEU A 68 22.38 25.60 12.08
CA LEU A 68 21.46 24.81 11.26
C LEU A 68 20.81 25.63 10.15
N THR A 69 20.43 26.88 10.44
CA THR A 69 19.86 27.79 9.44
C THR A 69 20.88 28.11 8.34
N ALA A 70 22.15 28.33 8.71
CA ALA A 70 23.22 28.55 7.75
C ALA A 70 23.48 27.33 6.86
N VAL A 71 23.50 26.12 7.44
CA VAL A 71 23.60 24.86 6.70
C VAL A 71 22.44 24.70 5.73
N ASN A 72 21.20 24.89 6.17
CA ASN A 72 20.03 24.75 5.30
C ASN A 72 20.02 25.77 4.17
N ARG A 73 20.42 27.03 4.43
CA ARG A 73 20.60 28.05 3.38
C ARG A 73 21.63 27.59 2.35
N ARG A 74 22.76 27.05 2.80
CA ARG A 74 23.79 26.53 1.90
C ARG A 74 23.28 25.37 1.04
N VAL A 75 22.42 24.50 1.59
CA VAL A 75 21.74 23.46 0.80
C VAL A 75 20.88 24.10 -0.30
N GLU A 76 20.09 25.13 0.00
CA GLU A 76 19.28 25.84 -1.00
C GLU A 76 20.10 26.58 -2.05
N ASP A 77 21.22 27.20 -1.68
CA ASP A 77 22.12 27.86 -2.62
C ASP A 77 22.64 26.87 -3.68
N LEU A 78 22.90 25.63 -3.30
CA LEU A 78 23.43 24.58 -4.17
C LEU A 78 22.33 23.84 -4.95
N LEU A 79 21.21 23.54 -4.30
CA LEU A 79 20.16 22.66 -4.81
C LEU A 79 18.91 23.40 -5.32
N GLY A 80 18.82 24.70 -5.09
CA GLY A 80 17.60 25.49 -5.27
C GLY A 80 16.66 25.41 -4.07
N PRO A 81 15.58 26.22 -4.08
CA PRO A 81 14.69 26.38 -2.93
C PRO A 81 13.82 25.14 -2.67
N PHE A 82 13.42 24.97 -1.41
CA PHE A 82 12.37 24.03 -1.01
C PHE A 82 11.12 24.78 -0.55
N ASP A 83 9.96 24.20 -0.79
CA ASP A 83 8.67 24.77 -0.39
C ASP A 83 8.45 24.62 1.13
N THR A 84 9.12 23.67 1.79
CA THR A 84 9.05 23.51 3.24
C THR A 84 10.25 22.79 3.84
N TRP A 85 10.61 23.16 5.07
CA TRP A 85 11.60 22.47 5.90
C TRP A 85 10.93 22.03 7.21
N GLN A 86 10.88 20.72 7.43
CA GLN A 86 10.39 20.11 8.66
C GLN A 86 11.56 19.47 9.40
N ILE A 87 11.81 19.96 10.61
CA ILE A 87 13.01 19.63 11.36
C ILE A 87 12.58 19.14 12.75
N CYS A 88 13.02 17.95 13.14
CA CYS A 88 12.85 17.48 14.50
C CYS A 88 14.14 17.73 15.30
N PRO A 89 14.15 18.65 16.29
CA PRO A 89 15.36 19.02 17.04
C PRO A 89 15.68 18.03 18.18
N HIS A 90 14.77 17.11 18.47
CA HIS A 90 14.80 16.25 19.66
C HIS A 90 15.71 15.04 19.51
N ASP A 91 16.17 14.52 20.66
CA ASP A 91 16.87 13.25 20.76
C ASP A 91 15.90 12.05 20.82
N ASP A 92 16.45 10.85 20.97
CA ASP A 92 15.68 9.60 20.97
C ASP A 92 14.87 9.39 22.26
N THR A 93 15.12 10.17 23.32
CA THR A 93 14.44 10.02 24.63
C THR A 93 13.21 10.90 24.77
N ALA A 94 13.06 11.91 23.91
CA ALA A 94 12.02 12.93 24.03
C ALA A 94 10.58 12.41 23.85
N GLY A 95 10.37 11.21 23.29
CA GLY A 95 9.04 10.66 23.03
C GLY A 95 8.16 11.52 22.10
N CYS A 96 8.77 12.40 21.32
CA CYS A 96 8.04 13.34 20.46
C CYS A 96 7.42 12.64 19.24
N ARG A 97 6.34 13.21 18.70
CA ARG A 97 5.70 12.70 17.47
C ARG A 97 6.43 13.09 16.17
N CYS A 98 7.39 14.01 16.21
CA CYS A 98 8.10 14.44 15.00
C CYS A 98 9.21 13.48 14.57
N ARG A 99 9.96 12.90 15.52
CA ARG A 99 11.22 12.22 15.19
C ARG A 99 10.95 10.95 14.40
N LYS A 100 11.51 10.84 13.18
CA LYS A 100 11.44 9.61 12.38
C LYS A 100 12.01 8.45 13.21
N PRO A 101 11.30 7.32 13.34
CA PRO A 101 10.29 6.79 12.42
C PRO A 101 8.83 7.25 12.65
N ALA A 102 8.56 8.16 13.60
CA ALA A 102 7.22 8.71 13.75
C ALA A 102 6.81 9.55 12.51
N PRO A 103 5.51 9.60 12.15
CA PRO A 103 5.06 10.22 10.90
C PRO A 103 5.00 11.76 10.95
N GLY A 104 5.20 12.38 12.11
CA GLY A 104 4.85 13.79 12.34
C GLY A 104 5.54 14.79 11.42
N LEU A 105 6.79 14.54 10.99
CA LEU A 105 7.46 15.41 10.00
C LEU A 105 6.81 15.33 8.62
N VAL A 106 6.39 14.13 8.18
CA VAL A 106 5.72 13.92 6.89
C VAL A 106 4.32 14.56 6.92
N GLU A 107 3.59 14.37 8.03
CA GLU A 107 2.28 15.00 8.26
C GLU A 107 2.38 16.54 8.23
N SER A 108 3.37 17.10 8.93
CA SER A 108 3.59 18.55 8.99
C SER A 108 4.00 19.11 7.63
N ALA A 109 4.84 18.41 6.87
CA ALA A 109 5.21 18.80 5.51
C ALA A 109 4.00 18.81 4.59
N ALA A 110 3.18 17.75 4.60
CA ALA A 110 1.97 17.68 3.78
C ALA A 110 0.99 18.83 4.10
N ALA A 111 0.79 19.13 5.38
CA ALA A 111 -0.05 20.24 5.84
C ALA A 111 0.49 21.60 5.37
N ALA A 112 1.79 21.87 5.56
CA ALA A 112 2.43 23.12 5.13
C ALA A 112 2.36 23.32 3.60
N LEU A 113 2.42 22.22 2.85
CA LEU A 113 2.29 22.25 1.40
C LEU A 113 0.84 22.39 0.94
N GLY A 114 -0.17 22.18 1.80
CA GLY A 114 -1.58 22.16 1.39
C GLY A 114 -1.95 20.89 0.62
N THR A 115 -1.49 19.72 1.07
CA THR A 115 -1.83 18.40 0.54
C THR A 115 -2.03 17.38 1.67
N THR A 116 -2.14 16.10 1.35
CA THR A 116 -2.24 15.00 2.31
C THR A 116 -1.02 14.07 2.21
N PRO A 117 -0.61 13.41 3.30
CA PRO A 117 0.53 12.50 3.27
C PRO A 117 0.44 11.40 2.19
N ARG A 118 -0.76 10.88 1.93
CA ARG A 118 -1.00 9.87 0.89
C ARG A 118 -0.81 10.36 -0.56
N ARG A 119 -0.69 11.67 -0.75
CA ARG A 119 -0.30 12.31 -2.02
C ARG A 119 1.17 12.76 -2.02
N CYS A 120 1.95 12.39 -1.01
CA CYS A 120 3.38 12.62 -0.95
C CYS A 120 4.16 11.33 -1.24
N ALA A 121 5.36 11.51 -1.79
CA ALA A 121 6.41 10.50 -1.77
C ALA A 121 7.55 10.97 -0.86
N VAL A 122 8.20 10.05 -0.14
CA VAL A 122 9.37 10.30 0.70
C VAL A 122 10.56 9.56 0.10
N ILE A 123 11.67 10.26 -0.09
CA ILE A 123 12.95 9.70 -0.49
C ILE A 123 13.90 9.83 0.70
N GLY A 124 14.51 8.73 1.12
CA GLY A 124 15.44 8.68 2.24
C GLY A 124 16.44 7.55 2.06
N ASP A 125 17.47 7.50 2.90
CA ASP A 125 18.58 6.55 2.77
C ASP A 125 18.57 5.45 3.83
N ILE A 126 17.75 5.57 4.88
CA ILE A 126 17.67 4.57 5.96
C ILE A 126 16.23 4.08 6.22
N GLY A 127 16.12 2.96 6.95
CA GLY A 127 14.85 2.31 7.24
C GLY A 127 13.87 3.19 8.03
N ARG A 128 14.37 4.08 8.91
CA ARG A 128 13.51 4.99 9.68
C ARG A 128 12.74 5.97 8.79
N ASP A 129 13.30 6.37 7.65
CA ASP A 129 12.60 7.23 6.68
C ASP A 129 11.45 6.49 6.03
N MET A 130 11.69 5.23 5.64
CA MET A 130 10.68 4.38 5.04
C MET A 130 9.55 4.09 6.02
N THR A 131 9.86 3.83 7.29
CA THR A 131 8.84 3.66 8.34
C THR A 131 8.04 4.94 8.55
N ALA A 132 8.68 6.12 8.60
CA ALA A 132 7.96 7.39 8.73
C ALA A 132 7.04 7.67 7.54
N ALA A 133 7.50 7.37 6.31
CA ALA A 133 6.71 7.50 5.10
C ALA A 133 5.45 6.62 5.15
N LEU A 134 5.65 5.33 5.42
CA LEU A 134 4.55 4.36 5.50
C LEU A 134 3.60 4.66 6.66
N ALA A 135 4.12 5.04 7.83
CA ALA A 135 3.30 5.39 8.99
C ALA A 135 2.43 6.64 8.75
N ALA A 136 2.85 7.54 7.85
CA ALA A 136 2.03 8.67 7.43
C ALA A 136 1.04 8.29 6.29
N GLY A 137 1.20 7.12 5.67
CA GLY A 137 0.46 6.69 4.48
C GLY A 137 1.02 7.21 3.15
N ALA A 138 2.24 7.77 3.17
CA ALA A 138 2.97 8.23 2.00
C ALA A 138 3.67 7.07 1.26
N ALA A 139 4.05 7.30 -0.01
CA ALA A 139 4.94 6.37 -0.70
C ALA A 139 6.38 6.54 -0.19
N GLY A 140 7.13 5.45 -0.05
CA GLY A 140 8.56 5.49 0.30
C GLY A 140 9.45 4.98 -0.84
N VAL A 141 10.59 5.63 -1.05
CA VAL A 141 11.68 5.15 -1.91
C VAL A 141 12.99 5.24 -1.15
N LEU A 142 13.64 4.10 -0.93
CA LEU A 142 14.94 4.02 -0.28
C LEU A 142 16.05 4.24 -1.31
N VAL A 143 17.02 5.10 -1.00
CA VAL A 143 18.25 5.28 -1.76
C VAL A 143 19.43 4.85 -0.89
N PRO A 144 19.89 3.58 -0.98
CA PRO A 144 20.90 3.06 -0.07
C PRO A 144 22.24 3.77 -0.22
N THR A 145 22.90 3.98 0.92
CA THR A 145 24.29 4.41 1.04
C THR A 145 25.12 3.27 1.64
N PRO A 146 26.46 3.38 1.72
CA PRO A 146 27.29 2.35 2.36
C PRO A 146 26.96 2.06 3.83
N VAL A 147 26.22 2.95 4.51
CA VAL A 147 25.79 2.75 5.91
C VAL A 147 24.38 2.18 6.05
N THR A 148 23.59 2.17 4.96
CA THR A 148 22.26 1.56 4.94
C THR A 148 22.36 0.06 5.16
N ARG A 149 21.56 -0.48 6.08
CA ARG A 149 21.69 -1.89 6.45
C ARG A 149 20.97 -2.80 5.47
N ALA A 150 21.47 -4.02 5.29
CA ALA A 150 20.89 -4.98 4.34
C ALA A 150 19.43 -5.31 4.65
N GLU A 151 19.08 -5.41 5.93
CA GLU A 151 17.70 -5.63 6.38
C GLU A 151 16.78 -4.45 6.05
N GLU A 152 17.28 -3.21 6.06
CA GLU A 152 16.52 -2.02 5.67
C GLU A 152 16.25 -2.00 4.17
N ILE A 153 17.25 -2.38 3.36
CA ILE A 153 17.11 -2.54 1.90
C ILE A 153 16.09 -3.63 1.58
N ALA A 154 16.16 -4.77 2.26
CA ALA A 154 15.22 -5.88 2.05
C ALA A 154 13.80 -5.53 2.50
N ALA A 155 13.63 -4.70 3.54
CA ALA A 155 12.34 -4.27 4.05
C ALA A 155 11.69 -3.13 3.25
N ALA A 156 12.48 -2.38 2.48
CA ALA A 156 12.00 -1.20 1.77
C ALA A 156 10.92 -1.55 0.74
N PRO A 157 9.88 -0.70 0.61
CA PRO A 157 8.84 -0.89 -0.41
C PRO A 157 9.42 -0.78 -1.82
N VAL A 158 10.31 0.19 -2.05
CA VAL A 158 11.01 0.43 -3.31
C VAL A 158 12.44 0.83 -2.99
N VAL A 159 13.39 0.29 -3.75
CA VAL A 159 14.81 0.65 -3.67
C VAL A 159 15.23 1.25 -5.01
N ALA A 160 15.97 2.35 -4.94
CA ALA A 160 16.65 2.96 -6.08
C ALA A 160 18.15 3.06 -5.75
N GLY A 161 19.01 2.77 -6.71
CA GLY A 161 20.47 2.83 -6.55
C GLY A 161 21.03 4.24 -6.39
N ASP A 162 20.30 5.26 -6.83
CA ASP A 162 20.64 6.67 -6.59
C ASP A 162 19.40 7.58 -6.64
N LEU A 163 19.60 8.85 -6.28
CA LEU A 163 18.55 9.88 -6.25
C LEU A 163 17.94 10.15 -7.64
N THR A 164 18.72 10.04 -8.72
CA THR A 164 18.23 10.26 -10.09
C THR A 164 17.28 9.15 -10.51
N GLN A 165 17.60 7.90 -10.16
CA GLN A 165 16.73 6.75 -10.38
C GLN A 165 15.47 6.84 -9.51
N ALA A 166 15.60 7.25 -8.25
CA ALA A 166 14.44 7.45 -7.36
C ALA A 166 13.43 8.45 -7.94
N VAL A 167 13.91 9.61 -8.41
CA VAL A 167 13.09 10.60 -9.11
C VAL A 167 12.53 10.05 -10.41
N GLY A 168 13.32 9.28 -11.17
CA GLY A 168 12.86 8.59 -12.38
C GLY A 168 11.69 7.65 -12.12
N HIS A 169 11.75 6.85 -11.06
CA HIS A 169 10.67 5.95 -10.65
C HIS A 169 9.38 6.72 -10.33
N LEU A 170 9.45 7.82 -9.57
CA LEU A 170 8.27 8.62 -9.22
C LEU A 170 7.63 9.28 -10.46
N LEU A 171 8.44 9.90 -11.32
CA LEU A 171 7.94 10.53 -12.54
C LEU A 171 7.38 9.52 -13.55
N HIS A 172 7.97 8.32 -13.64
CA HIS A 172 7.42 7.26 -14.49
C HIS A 172 6.07 6.76 -13.95
N ARG A 173 5.91 6.63 -12.63
CA ARG A 173 4.62 6.30 -12.01
C ARG A 173 3.56 7.36 -12.31
N GLU A 174 3.89 8.65 -12.26
CA GLU A 174 2.99 9.74 -12.69
C GLU A 174 2.53 9.56 -14.14
N GLU A 175 3.46 9.26 -15.04
CA GLU A 175 3.17 9.12 -16.47
C GLU A 175 2.21 7.96 -16.73
N LEU A 176 2.40 6.81 -16.07
CA LEU A 176 1.52 5.65 -16.18
C LEU A 176 0.08 5.94 -15.73
N MET A 177 -0.13 6.94 -14.88
CA MET A 177 -1.47 7.32 -14.42
C MET A 177 -2.18 8.30 -15.37
N ARG A 178 -1.50 8.80 -16.41
CA ARG A 178 -2.09 9.73 -17.37
C ARG A 178 -2.99 8.96 -18.34
N PRO A 179 -4.29 9.31 -18.41
CA PRO A 179 -5.21 8.63 -19.31
C PRO A 179 -4.84 8.94 -20.77
N THR A 180 -4.85 7.91 -21.62
CA THR A 180 -4.82 8.09 -23.07
C THR A 180 -6.05 8.91 -23.49
N PRO A 181 -5.93 9.91 -24.37
CA PRO A 181 -7.09 10.64 -24.88
C PRO A 181 -8.12 9.69 -25.50
N ARG A 182 -9.40 9.88 -25.17
CA ARG A 182 -10.52 9.14 -25.75
C ARG A 182 -11.62 10.10 -26.21
N SER A 183 -12.36 9.71 -27.24
CA SER A 183 -13.54 10.45 -27.71
C SER A 183 -14.79 9.97 -26.99
N GLY A 184 -15.38 10.84 -26.16
CA GLY A 184 -16.66 10.58 -25.51
C GLY A 184 -16.62 9.54 -24.39
N ARG A 185 -17.82 9.29 -23.83
CA ARG A 185 -18.07 8.28 -22.80
C ARG A 185 -18.12 6.89 -23.44
N ALA A 186 -17.58 5.88 -22.78
CA ALA A 186 -17.76 4.48 -23.19
C ALA A 186 -19.19 4.01 -22.90
N GLY A 187 -19.69 3.03 -23.65
CA GLY A 187 -20.94 2.33 -23.34
C GLY A 187 -20.77 1.39 -22.13
N THR A 188 -21.06 0.11 -22.32
CA THR A 188 -20.82 -0.92 -21.29
C THR A 188 -19.36 -1.39 -21.34
N VAL A 189 -18.67 -1.32 -20.20
CA VAL A 189 -17.28 -1.76 -20.06
C VAL A 189 -17.19 -2.93 -19.09
N LEU A 190 -16.56 -4.01 -19.54
CA LEU A 190 -16.24 -5.16 -18.72
C LEU A 190 -14.89 -4.95 -18.04
N VAL A 191 -14.87 -4.82 -16.72
CA VAL A 191 -13.64 -4.84 -15.92
C VAL A 191 -13.43 -6.25 -15.39
N VAL A 192 -12.21 -6.77 -15.44
CA VAL A 192 -11.91 -8.13 -15.02
C VAL A 192 -10.86 -8.17 -13.92
N ARG A 193 -11.22 -8.73 -12.76
CA ARG A 193 -10.30 -9.12 -11.68
C ARG A 193 -10.85 -10.38 -11.00
N SER A 194 -10.36 -11.55 -11.42
CA SER A 194 -10.95 -12.85 -11.06
C SER A 194 -10.32 -13.53 -9.84
N ASP A 195 -9.47 -12.82 -9.13
CA ASP A 195 -8.66 -13.28 -8.01
C ASP A 195 -9.41 -13.30 -6.66
N SER A 196 -8.64 -13.35 -5.57
CA SER A 196 -9.12 -13.31 -4.19
C SER A 196 -9.71 -11.94 -3.80
N ALA A 197 -10.40 -11.88 -2.66
CA ALA A 197 -10.97 -10.64 -2.13
C ALA A 197 -9.96 -9.48 -2.05
N GLY A 198 -8.71 -9.74 -1.62
CA GLY A 198 -7.67 -8.71 -1.53
C GLY A 198 -7.34 -8.09 -2.89
N ASP A 199 -7.22 -8.93 -3.91
CA ASP A 199 -6.95 -8.53 -5.29
C ASP A 199 -8.05 -7.67 -5.90
N VAL A 200 -9.30 -8.04 -5.63
CA VAL A 200 -10.48 -7.27 -6.05
C VAL A 200 -10.48 -5.90 -5.38
N LEU A 201 -10.25 -5.83 -4.06
CA LEU A 201 -10.16 -4.58 -3.32
C LEU A 201 -9.09 -3.63 -3.89
N LEU A 202 -7.91 -4.16 -4.21
CA LEU A 202 -6.80 -3.39 -4.81
C LEU A 202 -7.15 -2.79 -6.18
N SER A 203 -8.12 -3.36 -6.89
CA SER A 203 -8.58 -2.88 -8.21
C SER A 203 -9.57 -1.71 -8.13
N GLY A 204 -10.04 -1.35 -6.92
CA GLY A 204 -11.05 -0.32 -6.71
C GLY A 204 -10.78 1.02 -7.41
N PRO A 205 -9.58 1.62 -7.33
CA PRO A 205 -9.28 2.85 -8.05
C PRO A 205 -9.39 2.74 -9.57
N ALA A 206 -9.02 1.60 -10.15
CA ALA A 206 -9.16 1.34 -11.59
C ALA A 206 -10.64 1.26 -11.98
N ILE A 207 -11.45 0.53 -11.21
CA ILE A 207 -12.89 0.40 -11.42
C ILE A 207 -13.59 1.77 -11.34
N ARG A 208 -13.27 2.59 -10.34
CA ARG A 208 -13.82 3.95 -10.23
C ARG A 208 -13.42 4.84 -11.41
N ALA A 209 -12.20 4.69 -11.94
CA ALA A 209 -11.78 5.42 -13.14
C ALA A 209 -12.61 4.99 -14.36
N VAL A 210 -12.86 3.69 -14.53
CA VAL A 210 -13.73 3.19 -15.61
C VAL A 210 -15.16 3.70 -15.44
N ALA A 211 -15.74 3.59 -14.24
CA ALA A 211 -17.10 4.07 -13.94
C ALA A 211 -17.28 5.58 -14.19
N ALA A 212 -16.24 6.39 -13.99
CA ALA A 212 -16.26 7.81 -14.29
C ALA A 212 -16.46 8.09 -15.79
N GLY A 213 -15.94 7.21 -16.65
CA GLY A 213 -15.93 7.37 -18.11
C GLY A 213 -16.80 6.38 -18.89
N ALA A 214 -17.53 5.47 -18.24
CA ALA A 214 -18.37 4.44 -18.87
C ALA A 214 -19.84 4.58 -18.43
N GLU A 215 -20.79 4.38 -19.34
CA GLU A 215 -22.22 4.35 -19.00
C GLU A 215 -22.57 3.24 -18.01
N ARG A 216 -21.88 2.11 -18.12
CA ARG A 216 -22.08 0.95 -17.26
C ARG A 216 -20.80 0.15 -17.06
N VAL A 217 -20.57 -0.32 -15.85
CA VAL A 217 -19.45 -1.19 -15.48
C VAL A 217 -19.94 -2.56 -15.06
N VAL A 218 -19.51 -3.57 -15.79
CA VAL A 218 -19.70 -4.98 -15.43
C VAL A 218 -18.38 -5.50 -14.89
N LEU A 219 -18.36 -6.05 -13.68
CA LEU A 219 -17.18 -6.67 -13.08
C LEU A 219 -17.25 -8.19 -13.22
N LEU A 220 -16.32 -8.78 -13.98
CA LEU A 220 -16.06 -10.22 -13.93
C LEU A 220 -15.10 -10.53 -12.78
N CYS A 221 -15.55 -11.33 -11.81
CA CYS A 221 -14.72 -11.81 -10.71
C CYS A 221 -14.87 -13.32 -10.46
N GLY A 222 -13.91 -13.91 -9.75
CA GLY A 222 -14.01 -15.30 -9.28
C GLY A 222 -14.81 -15.41 -7.97
N PRO A 223 -15.23 -16.62 -7.58
CA PRO A 223 -15.99 -16.84 -6.35
C PRO A 223 -15.28 -16.31 -5.08
N ARG A 224 -13.95 -16.40 -5.04
CA ARG A 224 -13.12 -15.93 -3.91
C ARG A 224 -13.06 -14.40 -3.79
N GLY A 225 -13.37 -13.68 -4.86
CA GLY A 225 -13.39 -12.22 -4.93
C GLY A 225 -14.79 -11.62 -4.85
N ARG A 226 -15.84 -12.45 -4.97
CA ARG A 226 -17.24 -12.01 -5.09
C ARG A 226 -17.71 -11.09 -3.97
N ALA A 227 -17.38 -11.42 -2.72
CA ALA A 227 -17.78 -10.62 -1.57
C ALA A 227 -17.14 -9.22 -1.60
N ALA A 228 -15.86 -9.13 -2.01
CA ALA A 228 -15.20 -7.84 -2.18
C ALA A 228 -15.78 -7.04 -3.36
N ALA A 229 -16.13 -7.72 -4.46
CA ALA A 229 -16.75 -7.09 -5.62
C ALA A 229 -18.05 -6.37 -5.26
N SER A 230 -18.90 -6.95 -4.39
CA SER A 230 -20.12 -6.30 -3.89
C SER A 230 -19.87 -5.00 -3.12
N LEU A 231 -18.69 -4.84 -2.53
CA LEU A 231 -18.37 -3.68 -1.70
C LEU A 231 -17.76 -2.54 -2.51
N LEU A 232 -17.35 -2.76 -3.76
CA LEU A 232 -16.63 -1.76 -4.53
C LEU A 232 -17.58 -0.72 -5.14
N PRO A 233 -17.32 0.58 -4.93
CA PRO A 233 -18.06 1.62 -5.62
C PRO A 233 -17.75 1.63 -7.12
N GLY A 234 -18.78 1.91 -7.93
CA GLY A 234 -18.65 2.01 -9.40
C GLY A 234 -18.81 0.69 -10.15
N VAL A 235 -19.42 -0.32 -9.55
CA VAL A 235 -19.79 -1.59 -10.19
C VAL A 235 -21.32 -1.65 -10.32
N ASP A 236 -21.84 -1.82 -11.54
CA ASP A 236 -23.29 -1.88 -11.82
C ASP A 236 -23.81 -3.32 -11.92
N GLU A 237 -23.00 -4.24 -12.44
CA GLU A 237 -23.29 -5.67 -12.51
C GLU A 237 -22.04 -6.47 -12.12
N ILE A 238 -22.24 -7.62 -11.46
CA ILE A 238 -21.18 -8.58 -11.19
C ILE A 238 -21.48 -9.89 -11.92
N VAL A 239 -20.54 -10.33 -12.75
CA VAL A 239 -20.51 -11.67 -13.32
C VAL A 239 -19.53 -12.49 -12.49
N GLU A 240 -20.04 -13.49 -11.77
CA GLU A 240 -19.21 -14.44 -11.04
C GLU A 240 -18.91 -15.65 -11.93
N TRP A 241 -17.63 -15.92 -12.18
CA TRP A 241 -17.21 -17.12 -12.90
C TRP A 241 -15.87 -17.64 -12.40
N ARG A 242 -15.75 -18.95 -12.22
CA ARG A 242 -14.48 -19.58 -11.86
C ARG A 242 -13.62 -19.75 -13.11
N LEU A 243 -12.52 -19.01 -13.22
CA LEU A 243 -11.60 -19.14 -14.36
C LEU A 243 -10.50 -20.17 -14.04
N PRO A 244 -10.40 -21.31 -14.77
CA PRO A 244 -9.43 -22.36 -14.46
C PRO A 244 -7.97 -21.93 -14.56
N TRP A 245 -7.64 -20.89 -15.32
CA TRP A 245 -6.28 -20.35 -15.43
C TRP A 245 -5.95 -19.27 -14.38
N ILE A 246 -6.88 -18.97 -13.47
CA ILE A 246 -6.70 -18.00 -12.36
C ILE A 246 -6.87 -18.68 -11.00
N ASP A 247 -7.85 -19.59 -10.85
CA ASP A 247 -8.14 -20.20 -9.55
C ASP A 247 -6.91 -20.96 -9.02
N PRO A 248 -6.52 -20.77 -7.75
CA PRO A 248 -5.37 -21.47 -7.17
C PRO A 248 -5.62 -22.97 -6.97
N GLN A 249 -6.85 -23.45 -7.13
CA GLN A 249 -7.24 -24.85 -7.21
C GLN A 249 -7.95 -25.08 -8.55
N PRO A 250 -7.18 -25.08 -9.66
CA PRO A 250 -7.75 -25.04 -11.00
C PRO A 250 -8.43 -26.37 -11.34
N GLY A 251 -9.60 -26.28 -11.97
CA GLY A 251 -10.22 -27.41 -12.67
C GLY A 251 -9.61 -27.60 -14.06
N VAL A 252 -10.09 -28.61 -14.78
CA VAL A 252 -9.80 -28.75 -16.22
C VAL A 252 -10.56 -27.67 -16.99
N VAL A 253 -9.99 -27.18 -18.09
CA VAL A 253 -10.69 -26.28 -19.01
C VAL A 253 -11.64 -27.13 -19.86
N GLU A 254 -12.94 -27.04 -19.56
CA GLU A 254 -14.00 -27.79 -20.26
C GLU A 254 -14.63 -26.94 -21.39
N PRO A 255 -14.82 -27.49 -22.61
CA PRO A 255 -15.41 -26.74 -23.73
C PRO A 255 -16.79 -26.14 -23.44
N ASP A 256 -17.64 -26.87 -22.71
CA ASP A 256 -18.99 -26.43 -22.37
C ASP A 256 -18.96 -25.25 -21.39
N ASP A 257 -18.02 -25.25 -20.42
CA ASP A 257 -17.83 -24.13 -19.48
C ASP A 257 -17.35 -22.87 -20.21
N ILE A 258 -16.40 -23.01 -21.14
CA ILE A 258 -15.94 -21.89 -21.96
C ILE A 258 -17.04 -21.35 -22.87
N THR A 259 -17.87 -22.22 -23.42
CA THR A 259 -19.03 -21.82 -24.23
C THR A 259 -20.02 -21.03 -23.37
N ALA A 260 -20.36 -21.53 -22.20
CA ALA A 260 -21.28 -20.87 -21.27
C ALA A 260 -20.73 -19.51 -20.77
N LEU A 261 -19.43 -19.44 -20.45
CA LEU A 261 -18.76 -18.18 -20.11
C LEU A 261 -18.83 -17.18 -21.28
N THR A 262 -18.53 -17.63 -22.49
CA THR A 262 -18.55 -16.80 -23.70
C THR A 262 -19.93 -16.21 -23.95
N GLU A 263 -20.99 -17.03 -23.83
CA GLU A 263 -22.38 -16.59 -23.95
C GLU A 263 -22.78 -15.62 -22.84
N ARG A 264 -22.37 -15.91 -21.59
CA ARG A 264 -22.64 -15.00 -20.46
C ARG A 264 -21.97 -13.64 -20.67
N LEU A 265 -20.74 -13.62 -21.16
CA LEU A 265 -20.01 -12.39 -21.46
C LEU A 265 -20.64 -11.61 -22.61
N ARG A 266 -21.06 -12.30 -23.68
CA ARG A 266 -21.80 -11.68 -24.79
C ARG A 266 -23.10 -11.04 -24.32
N ALA A 267 -23.84 -11.71 -23.43
CA ALA A 267 -25.10 -11.22 -22.88
C ALA A 267 -24.95 -9.94 -22.03
N THR A 268 -23.75 -9.58 -21.57
CA THR A 268 -23.51 -8.32 -20.86
C THR A 268 -23.68 -7.10 -21.76
N GLY A 269 -23.52 -7.26 -23.08
CA GLY A 269 -23.51 -6.15 -24.04
C GLY A 269 -22.29 -5.23 -23.91
N ALA A 270 -21.19 -5.71 -23.32
CA ALA A 270 -19.95 -4.95 -23.25
C ALA A 270 -19.27 -4.84 -24.63
N ASP A 271 -18.81 -3.64 -24.99
CA ASP A 271 -18.05 -3.40 -26.23
C ASP A 271 -16.54 -3.33 -25.98
N GLU A 272 -16.17 -3.01 -24.73
CA GLU A 272 -14.80 -2.80 -24.28
C GLU A 272 -14.52 -3.60 -23.00
N ALA A 273 -13.31 -4.16 -22.88
CA ALA A 273 -12.84 -4.84 -21.68
C ALA A 273 -11.50 -4.29 -21.18
N VAL A 274 -11.40 -4.16 -19.86
CA VAL A 274 -10.19 -3.76 -19.13
C VAL A 274 -9.79 -4.90 -18.19
N VAL A 275 -8.73 -5.62 -18.53
CA VAL A 275 -8.28 -6.83 -17.81
C VAL A 275 -7.16 -6.47 -16.82
N LEU A 276 -7.46 -6.58 -15.53
CA LEU A 276 -6.59 -6.17 -14.43
C LEU A 276 -5.82 -7.36 -13.86
N THR A 277 -4.92 -7.96 -14.65
CA THR A 277 -4.11 -9.09 -14.17
C THR A 277 -3.14 -8.70 -13.06
N SER A 278 -2.93 -9.60 -12.10
CA SER A 278 -1.81 -9.51 -11.18
C SER A 278 -0.48 -9.80 -11.90
N PHE A 279 0.65 -9.41 -11.31
CA PHE A 279 2.00 -9.46 -11.93
C PHE A 279 2.48 -10.84 -12.44
N HIS A 280 1.77 -11.92 -12.10
CA HIS A 280 2.14 -13.31 -12.38
C HIS A 280 1.15 -14.03 -13.31
N GLN A 281 0.15 -13.30 -13.81
CA GLN A 281 -0.94 -13.86 -14.61
C GLN A 281 -0.84 -13.43 -16.06
N SER A 282 -1.30 -14.31 -16.94
CA SER A 282 -1.50 -13.98 -18.35
C SER A 282 -2.92 -13.50 -18.60
N ALA A 283 -3.06 -12.37 -19.32
CA ALA A 283 -4.35 -11.89 -19.79
C ALA A 283 -4.84 -12.66 -21.04
N LEU A 284 -3.96 -13.38 -21.73
CA LEU A 284 -4.24 -13.92 -23.07
C LEU A 284 -5.33 -15.01 -23.11
N PRO A 285 -5.41 -15.96 -22.15
CA PRO A 285 -6.50 -16.94 -22.16
C PRO A 285 -7.87 -16.28 -22.10
N LEU A 286 -8.03 -15.28 -21.23
CA LEU A 286 -9.28 -14.53 -21.13
C LEU A 286 -9.50 -13.63 -22.36
N ALA A 287 -8.45 -12.99 -22.88
CA ALA A 287 -8.56 -12.16 -24.08
C ALA A 287 -9.10 -12.96 -25.28
N LEU A 288 -8.71 -14.23 -25.44
CA LEU A 288 -9.28 -15.12 -26.44
C LEU A 288 -10.79 -15.32 -26.23
N VAL A 289 -11.23 -15.62 -25.00
CA VAL A 289 -12.65 -15.77 -24.68
C VAL A 289 -13.42 -14.47 -24.92
N LEU A 290 -12.85 -13.32 -24.58
CA LEU A 290 -13.45 -12.00 -24.84
C LEU A 290 -13.64 -11.76 -26.35
N ARG A 291 -12.67 -12.14 -27.19
CA ARG A 291 -12.83 -12.06 -28.65
C ARG A 291 -13.95 -12.97 -29.16
N LEU A 292 -14.04 -14.20 -28.64
CA LEU A 292 -15.14 -15.10 -28.98
C LEU A 292 -16.51 -14.57 -28.53
N ALA A 293 -16.56 -13.83 -27.42
CA ALA A 293 -17.76 -13.16 -26.93
C ALA A 293 -18.16 -11.94 -27.78
N GLY A 294 -17.28 -11.46 -28.68
CA GLY A 294 -17.52 -10.32 -29.55
C GLY A 294 -17.05 -8.98 -28.98
N ILE A 295 -16.22 -8.97 -27.93
CA ILE A 295 -15.69 -7.73 -27.35
C ILE A 295 -14.75 -7.04 -28.35
N GLY A 296 -15.11 -5.82 -28.73
CA GLY A 296 -14.45 -5.05 -29.78
C GLY A 296 -13.09 -4.47 -29.35
N ARG A 297 -12.97 -4.00 -28.09
CA ARG A 297 -11.73 -3.42 -27.57
C ARG A 297 -11.27 -4.10 -26.29
N VAL A 298 -10.04 -4.61 -26.24
CA VAL A 298 -9.45 -5.24 -25.05
C VAL A 298 -8.14 -4.56 -24.67
N THR A 299 -8.09 -4.05 -23.44
CA THR A 299 -6.89 -3.44 -22.83
C THR A 299 -6.38 -4.30 -21.69
N ALA A 300 -5.11 -4.69 -21.72
CA ALA A 300 -4.50 -5.49 -20.67
C ALA A 300 -2.98 -5.31 -20.60
N ILE A 301 -2.38 -5.73 -19.48
CA ILE A 301 -0.93 -5.87 -19.39
C ILE A 301 -0.51 -7.21 -20.01
N SER A 302 0.51 -7.19 -20.87
CA SER A 302 1.09 -8.43 -21.42
C SER A 302 2.55 -8.25 -21.84
N GLU A 303 3.43 -9.07 -21.26
CA GLU A 303 4.83 -9.22 -21.68
C GLU A 303 4.95 -10.06 -22.96
N ASP A 304 3.99 -10.92 -23.24
CA ASP A 304 3.94 -11.74 -24.45
C ASP A 304 3.35 -10.98 -25.64
N TYR A 305 3.65 -11.44 -26.85
CA TYR A 305 3.00 -10.91 -28.06
C TYR A 305 1.53 -11.38 -28.11
N PRO A 306 0.55 -10.46 -28.12
CA PRO A 306 -0.87 -10.84 -28.02
C PRO A 306 -1.54 -11.14 -29.36
N GLY A 307 -0.87 -10.90 -30.50
CA GLY A 307 -1.53 -10.90 -31.81
C GLY A 307 -2.72 -9.94 -31.82
N SER A 308 -3.87 -10.38 -32.33
CA SER A 308 -5.12 -9.60 -32.36
C SER A 308 -5.93 -9.66 -31.06
N LEU A 309 -5.44 -10.34 -30.02
CA LEU A 309 -6.20 -10.52 -28.77
C LEU A 309 -6.32 -9.24 -27.95
N LEU A 310 -5.33 -8.33 -28.03
CA LEU A 310 -5.32 -7.05 -27.30
C LEU A 310 -5.20 -5.88 -28.27
N ASP A 311 -6.09 -4.90 -28.15
CA ASP A 311 -6.01 -3.63 -28.90
C ASP A 311 -5.05 -2.66 -28.22
N VAL A 312 -5.00 -2.71 -26.89
CA VAL A 312 -4.03 -1.96 -26.08
C VAL A 312 -3.21 -2.94 -25.25
N ARG A 313 -1.98 -3.17 -25.71
CA ARG A 313 -0.97 -3.89 -24.95
C ARG A 313 -0.22 -2.92 -24.04
N HIS A 314 -0.57 -2.93 -22.76
CA HIS A 314 0.13 -2.13 -21.76
C HIS A 314 1.33 -2.89 -21.18
N ARG A 315 2.37 -2.17 -20.76
CA ARG A 315 3.52 -2.70 -20.03
C ARG A 315 3.84 -1.78 -18.88
N VAL A 316 4.26 -2.36 -17.77
CA VAL A 316 4.55 -1.64 -16.53
C VAL A 316 5.85 -2.15 -15.91
N PRO A 317 6.55 -1.33 -15.11
CA PRO A 317 7.71 -1.78 -14.36
C PRO A 317 7.31 -2.87 -13.36
N GLU A 318 8.29 -3.69 -13.00
CA GLU A 318 8.07 -4.83 -12.10
C GLU A 318 7.54 -4.40 -10.72
N ASN A 319 8.08 -3.31 -10.15
CA ASN A 319 7.86 -2.90 -8.75
C ASN A 319 6.73 -1.88 -8.54
N LEU A 320 5.72 -1.88 -9.42
CA LEU A 320 4.56 -1.02 -9.28
C LEU A 320 3.57 -1.58 -8.23
N PRO A 321 3.05 -0.75 -7.29
CA PRO A 321 1.97 -1.17 -6.39
C PRO A 321 0.75 -1.70 -7.17
N GLU A 322 0.14 -2.80 -6.72
CA GLU A 322 -0.98 -3.43 -7.46
C GLU A 322 -2.16 -2.47 -7.75
N PRO A 323 -2.55 -1.54 -6.86
CA PRO A 323 -3.58 -0.54 -7.19
C PRO A 323 -3.18 0.42 -8.31
N GLU A 324 -1.90 0.80 -8.36
CA GLU A 324 -1.36 1.64 -9.43
C GLU A 324 -1.22 0.84 -10.72
N ARG A 325 -0.81 -0.42 -10.64
CA ARG A 325 -0.80 -1.34 -11.78
C ARG A 325 -2.18 -1.47 -12.39
N ALA A 326 -3.21 -1.77 -11.60
CA ALA A 326 -4.58 -1.83 -12.08
C ALA A 326 -5.04 -0.49 -12.69
N ARG A 327 -4.77 0.63 -12.00
CA ARG A 327 -5.13 1.97 -12.47
C ARG A 327 -4.43 2.34 -13.78
N SER A 328 -3.17 1.94 -13.97
CA SER A 328 -2.43 2.21 -15.20
C SER A 328 -3.06 1.53 -16.42
N VAL A 329 -3.68 0.35 -16.25
CA VAL A 329 -4.44 -0.32 -17.33
C VAL A 329 -5.69 0.49 -17.69
N ALA A 330 -6.43 0.97 -16.68
CA ALA A 330 -7.57 1.85 -16.91
C ALA A 330 -7.14 3.16 -17.60
N ALA A 331 -6.02 3.76 -17.19
CA ALA A 331 -5.45 4.95 -17.83
C ALA A 331 -5.04 4.68 -19.28
N ALA A 332 -4.38 3.54 -19.56
CA ALA A 332 -4.03 3.14 -20.93
C ALA A 332 -5.27 2.92 -21.81
N ALA A 333 -6.37 2.41 -21.23
CA ALA A 333 -7.69 2.33 -21.87
C ALA A 333 -8.38 3.70 -22.02
N GLY A 334 -7.82 4.77 -21.45
CA GLY A 334 -8.29 6.14 -21.56
C GLY A 334 -9.23 6.60 -20.45
N PHE A 335 -9.36 5.81 -19.39
CA PHE A 335 -10.20 6.14 -18.23
C PHE A 335 -9.41 6.90 -17.17
N ALA A 336 -10.04 7.91 -16.58
CA ALA A 336 -9.45 8.76 -15.56
C ALA A 336 -10.27 8.72 -14.28
N LEU A 337 -9.60 8.83 -13.14
CA LEU A 337 -10.30 9.02 -11.86
C LEU A 337 -11.09 10.35 -11.88
N PRO A 338 -12.30 10.39 -11.26
CA PRO A 338 -13.06 11.62 -11.08
C PRO A 338 -12.24 12.72 -10.40
N THR A 339 -12.56 13.98 -10.69
CA THR A 339 -11.98 15.13 -9.98
C THR A 339 -12.20 14.98 -8.47
N GLY A 340 -11.13 15.11 -7.69
CA GLY A 340 -11.17 14.97 -6.22
C GLY A 340 -11.00 13.53 -5.72
N ASP A 341 -11.01 12.52 -6.59
CA ASP A 341 -10.63 11.16 -6.20
C ASP A 341 -9.10 11.05 -6.14
N ASP A 342 -8.61 10.70 -4.95
CA ASP A 342 -7.19 10.57 -4.64
C ASP A 342 -6.63 9.18 -4.90
N GLY A 343 -7.39 8.28 -5.52
CA GLY A 343 -6.95 6.93 -5.86
C GLY A 343 -6.72 6.02 -4.66
N ALA A 344 -7.12 6.40 -3.45
CA ALA A 344 -7.11 5.51 -2.30
C ALA A 344 -8.09 4.34 -2.49
N LEU A 345 -7.89 3.25 -1.75
CA LEU A 345 -8.86 2.15 -1.71
C LEU A 345 -10.14 2.63 -1.00
N ARG A 346 -11.31 2.15 -1.45
CA ARG A 346 -12.62 2.51 -0.87
C ARG A 346 -13.58 1.33 -1.01
N VAL A 347 -14.37 1.10 0.04
CA VAL A 347 -15.50 0.17 0.05
C VAL A 347 -16.75 0.88 0.55
N GLY A 348 -17.92 0.44 0.09
CA GLY A 348 -19.20 0.82 0.68
C GLY A 348 -19.35 0.15 2.05
N THR A 349 -19.45 0.94 3.12
CA THR A 349 -19.69 0.44 4.48
C THR A 349 -21.10 0.84 4.93
N PRO A 350 -22.01 -0.11 5.21
CA PRO A 350 -23.41 0.18 5.50
C PRO A 350 -23.60 1.11 6.71
N VAL A 351 -22.86 0.87 7.81
CA VAL A 351 -22.71 1.74 8.98
C VAL A 351 -21.43 1.29 9.72
N SER A 352 -20.56 2.20 10.15
CA SER A 352 -19.40 1.84 11.01
C SER A 352 -19.88 1.51 12.42
N ARG A 353 -19.43 0.37 12.98
CA ARG A 353 -19.59 0.10 14.41
C ARG A 353 -18.64 1.03 15.15
N VAL A 354 -19.15 1.82 16.10
CA VAL A 354 -18.27 2.63 16.96
C VAL A 354 -17.47 1.69 17.85
N LEU A 355 -16.18 1.57 17.57
CA LEU A 355 -15.22 0.78 18.35
C LEU A 355 -14.17 1.70 18.98
N ASP A 356 -14.62 2.77 19.66
CA ASP A 356 -13.77 3.79 20.26
C ASP A 356 -12.50 3.20 20.91
N GLY A 357 -11.36 3.45 20.25
CA GLY A 357 -10.03 3.10 20.70
C GLY A 357 -9.62 1.62 20.62
N HIS A 358 -10.36 0.75 19.92
CA HIS A 358 -9.95 -0.66 19.80
C HIS A 358 -8.83 -0.88 18.80
N VAL A 359 -7.88 -1.72 19.20
CA VAL A 359 -6.94 -2.38 18.29
C VAL A 359 -7.54 -3.72 17.89
N VAL A 360 -7.79 -3.91 16.60
CA VAL A 360 -8.29 -5.18 16.07
C VAL A 360 -7.09 -6.07 15.73
N VAL A 361 -7.13 -7.33 16.15
CA VAL A 361 -6.18 -8.37 15.75
C VAL A 361 -6.91 -9.38 14.89
N HIS A 362 -6.40 -9.64 13.68
CA HIS A 362 -6.93 -10.66 12.78
C HIS A 362 -5.88 -11.76 12.58
N PRO A 363 -6.07 -12.96 13.16
CA PRO A 363 -5.08 -14.03 13.12
C PRO A 363 -5.10 -14.85 11.84
N GLY A 364 -6.22 -14.84 11.09
CA GLY A 364 -6.40 -15.60 9.86
C GLY A 364 -5.50 -15.12 8.72
N ALA A 365 -5.18 -16.04 7.81
CA ALA A 365 -4.43 -15.74 6.59
C ALA A 365 -4.89 -16.64 5.45
N SER A 366 -4.79 -16.14 4.21
CA SER A 366 -5.23 -16.88 3.02
C SER A 366 -4.41 -18.16 2.75
N VAL A 367 -3.17 -18.21 3.24
CA VAL A 367 -2.23 -19.33 3.07
C VAL A 367 -1.33 -19.45 4.29
N ASP A 368 -0.88 -20.67 4.60
CA ASP A 368 -0.05 -20.99 5.78
C ASP A 368 1.26 -20.19 5.83
N ALA A 369 1.94 -20.04 4.69
CA ALA A 369 3.21 -19.29 4.61
C ALA A 369 3.09 -17.80 4.98
N ARG A 370 1.87 -17.27 5.15
CA ARG A 370 1.60 -15.87 5.56
C ARG A 370 0.87 -15.80 6.91
N ALA A 371 0.56 -16.94 7.52
CA ALA A 371 -0.10 -17.02 8.81
C ALA A 371 0.93 -16.83 9.93
N CYS A 372 0.80 -15.75 10.71
CA CYS A 372 1.62 -15.60 11.91
C CYS A 372 1.28 -16.72 12.89
N PRO A 373 2.27 -17.45 13.44
CA PRO A 373 1.99 -18.58 14.33
C PRO A 373 1.08 -18.19 15.50
N PRO A 374 0.04 -18.99 15.83
CA PRO A 374 -0.91 -18.66 16.90
C PRO A 374 -0.26 -18.35 18.25
N PRO A 375 0.82 -19.06 18.70
CA PRO A 375 1.52 -18.69 19.93
C PRO A 375 2.13 -17.29 19.91
N THR A 376 2.58 -16.79 18.75
CA THR A 376 3.08 -15.43 18.60
C THR A 376 1.95 -14.42 18.64
N MET A 377 0.87 -14.65 17.89
CA MET A 377 -0.32 -13.79 17.93
C MET A 377 -0.90 -13.66 19.34
N ARG A 378 -0.95 -14.75 20.12
CA ARG A 378 -1.37 -14.72 21.53
C ARG A 378 -0.47 -13.84 22.40
N ARG A 379 0.86 -13.89 22.20
CA ARG A 379 1.81 -13.00 22.90
C ARG A 379 1.61 -11.54 22.51
N ILE A 380 1.31 -11.26 21.24
CA ILE A 380 0.98 -9.92 20.74
C ILE A 380 -0.29 -9.38 21.41
N VAL A 381 -1.37 -10.16 21.44
CA VAL A 381 -2.62 -9.80 22.12
C VAL A 381 -2.36 -9.47 23.59
N ALA A 382 -1.61 -10.33 24.30
CA ALA A 382 -1.25 -10.09 25.69
C ALA A 382 -0.45 -8.79 25.89
N ALA A 383 0.53 -8.50 25.02
CA ALA A 383 1.35 -7.30 25.10
C ALA A 383 0.54 -6.01 24.83
N LEU A 384 -0.38 -6.04 23.87
CA LEU A 384 -1.27 -4.91 23.57
C LEU A 384 -2.18 -4.58 24.77
N ILE A 385 -2.75 -5.60 25.40
CA ILE A 385 -3.58 -5.44 26.61
C ILE A 385 -2.74 -4.90 27.78
N LEU A 386 -1.55 -5.46 28.01
CA LEU A 386 -0.63 -4.97 29.06
C LEU A 386 -0.21 -3.52 28.83
N ALA A 387 -0.12 -3.09 27.56
CA ALA A 387 0.15 -1.71 27.17
C ALA A 387 -1.07 -0.77 27.30
N GLY A 388 -2.25 -1.31 27.69
CA GLY A 388 -3.49 -0.57 27.95
C GLY A 388 -4.41 -0.40 26.73
N HIS A 389 -4.20 -1.14 25.64
CA HIS A 389 -5.12 -1.11 24.50
C HIS A 389 -6.31 -2.03 24.71
N ARG A 390 -7.50 -1.60 24.25
CA ARG A 390 -8.67 -2.48 24.12
C ARG A 390 -8.46 -3.33 22.87
N VAL A 391 -8.47 -4.66 23.03
CA VAL A 391 -8.19 -5.58 21.93
C VAL A 391 -9.44 -6.36 21.54
N LEU A 392 -9.74 -6.35 20.25
CA LEU A 392 -10.78 -7.18 19.63
C LEU A 392 -10.12 -8.19 18.69
N VAL A 393 -10.39 -9.48 18.85
CA VAL A 393 -9.89 -10.52 17.94
C VAL A 393 -11.00 -10.89 16.96
N THR A 394 -10.74 -10.72 15.66
CA THR A 394 -11.70 -11.13 14.63
C THR A 394 -11.38 -12.51 14.06
N ALA A 395 -12.36 -13.16 13.43
CA ALA A 395 -12.18 -14.44 12.75
C ALA A 395 -12.70 -14.36 11.30
N GLY A 396 -12.03 -15.04 10.37
CA GLY A 396 -12.64 -15.36 9.07
C GLY A 396 -13.61 -16.55 9.14
N PRO A 397 -14.25 -16.90 8.02
CA PRO A 397 -15.14 -18.05 7.93
C PRO A 397 -14.43 -19.35 8.36
N GLY A 398 -14.98 -20.05 9.36
CA GLY A 398 -14.40 -21.29 9.91
C GLY A 398 -13.20 -21.10 10.85
N GLU A 399 -12.77 -19.87 11.12
CA GLU A 399 -11.57 -19.58 11.92
C GLU A 399 -11.88 -19.20 13.38
N SER A 400 -13.12 -19.39 13.85
CA SER A 400 -13.53 -19.00 15.22
C SER A 400 -12.73 -19.71 16.32
N GLY A 401 -12.30 -20.96 16.07
CA GLY A 401 -11.41 -21.69 16.97
C GLY A 401 -10.02 -21.06 17.08
N LEU A 402 -9.47 -20.60 15.95
CA LEU A 402 -8.19 -19.88 15.91
C LEU A 402 -8.28 -18.56 16.66
N ALA A 403 -9.32 -17.77 16.41
CA ALA A 403 -9.54 -16.50 17.09
C ALA A 403 -9.68 -16.68 18.61
N THR A 404 -10.45 -17.68 19.06
CA THR A 404 -10.58 -18.04 20.47
C THR A 404 -9.24 -18.41 21.10
N ALA A 405 -8.44 -19.24 20.41
CA ALA A 405 -7.12 -19.65 20.88
C ALA A 405 -6.13 -18.47 21.00
N VAL A 406 -6.17 -17.54 20.06
CA VAL A 406 -5.33 -16.33 20.05
C VAL A 406 -5.77 -15.33 21.13
N ALA A 407 -7.08 -15.13 21.30
CA ALA A 407 -7.64 -14.29 22.36
C ALA A 407 -7.32 -14.83 23.75
N ALA A 408 -7.30 -16.16 23.91
CA ALA A 408 -6.94 -16.87 25.14
C ALA A 408 -7.68 -16.36 26.39
N GLY A 409 -8.97 -16.00 26.23
CA GLY A 409 -9.82 -15.45 27.28
C GLY A 409 -9.47 -14.03 27.75
N ARG A 410 -8.58 -13.33 27.04
CA ARG A 410 -8.09 -11.97 27.40
C ARG A 410 -8.68 -10.86 26.53
N ALA A 411 -9.28 -11.20 25.40
CA ALA A 411 -9.84 -10.26 24.44
C ALA A 411 -11.22 -10.74 23.97
N GLU A 412 -12.09 -9.81 23.60
CA GLU A 412 -13.36 -10.12 22.94
C GLU A 412 -13.08 -10.78 21.58
N VAL A 413 -13.86 -11.81 21.24
CA VAL A 413 -13.80 -12.48 19.94
C VAL A 413 -15.06 -12.15 19.16
N VAL A 414 -14.89 -11.67 17.93
CA VAL A 414 -16.00 -11.39 17.00
C VAL A 414 -15.79 -12.17 15.72
N THR A 415 -16.80 -12.93 15.30
CA THR A 415 -16.86 -13.58 14.01
C THR A 415 -17.85 -12.82 13.14
N PRO A 416 -17.39 -11.94 12.22
CA PRO A 416 -18.28 -11.24 11.31
C PRO A 416 -19.04 -12.24 10.43
N ALA A 417 -20.32 -11.97 10.18
CA ALA A 417 -21.16 -12.79 9.32
C ALA A 417 -20.69 -12.75 7.86
N ASP A 418 -20.16 -11.61 7.41
CA ASP A 418 -19.65 -11.42 6.07
C ASP A 418 -18.52 -10.36 6.00
N LEU A 419 -18.03 -10.12 4.78
CA LEU A 419 -16.97 -9.14 4.52
C LEU A 419 -17.42 -7.69 4.78
N SER A 420 -18.71 -7.39 4.62
CA SER A 420 -19.28 -6.06 4.88
C SER A 420 -19.26 -5.74 6.38
N GLU A 421 -19.62 -6.70 7.22
CA GLU A 421 -19.54 -6.55 8.68
C GLU A 421 -18.08 -6.43 9.14
N LEU A 422 -17.16 -7.21 8.57
CA LEU A 422 -15.74 -7.04 8.85
C LEU A 422 -15.26 -5.64 8.45
N ALA A 423 -15.68 -5.12 7.30
CA ALA A 423 -15.34 -3.76 6.87
C ALA A 423 -15.86 -2.70 7.86
N ALA A 424 -17.09 -2.85 8.35
CA ALA A 424 -17.70 -1.96 9.34
C ALA A 424 -16.97 -1.98 10.70
N ILE A 425 -16.51 -3.15 11.14
CA ILE A 425 -15.67 -3.32 12.33
C ILE A 425 -14.33 -2.60 12.13
N LEU A 426 -13.65 -2.86 11.01
CA LEU A 426 -12.35 -2.25 10.74
C LEU A 426 -12.45 -0.72 10.63
N ALA A 427 -13.49 -0.19 9.99
CA ALA A 427 -13.73 1.25 9.87
C ALA A 427 -13.84 1.96 11.24
N GLY A 428 -14.30 1.26 12.28
CA GLY A 428 -14.36 1.80 13.64
C GLY A 428 -13.10 1.59 14.48
N ALA A 429 -12.14 0.80 14.00
CA ALA A 429 -10.93 0.45 14.75
C ALA A 429 -9.89 1.57 14.69
N ALA A 430 -9.13 1.73 15.77
CA ALA A 430 -7.98 2.63 15.81
C ALA A 430 -6.80 2.11 14.96
N CYS A 431 -6.64 0.78 14.91
CA CYS A 431 -5.61 0.11 14.12
C CYS A 431 -5.97 -1.37 13.94
N LEU A 432 -5.56 -1.97 12.82
CA LEU A 432 -5.55 -3.41 12.60
C LEU A 432 -4.13 -3.97 12.74
N VAL A 433 -3.97 -5.10 13.43
CA VAL A 433 -2.76 -5.93 13.44
C VAL A 433 -3.06 -7.23 12.71
N VAL A 434 -2.36 -7.50 11.61
CA VAL A 434 -2.71 -8.62 10.71
C VAL A 434 -1.53 -9.08 9.88
N GLY A 435 -1.57 -10.34 9.42
CA GLY A 435 -0.67 -10.86 8.38
C GLY A 435 -0.90 -10.22 6.99
N ASN A 436 -0.09 -10.55 6.00
CA ASN A 436 -0.33 -10.15 4.61
C ASN A 436 -1.45 -10.96 3.94
N THR A 437 -2.70 -10.58 4.23
CA THR A 437 -3.94 -11.23 3.79
C THR A 437 -5.02 -10.19 3.39
N GLY A 438 -6.14 -10.65 2.83
CA GLY A 438 -7.27 -9.82 2.39
C GLY A 438 -7.75 -8.77 3.40
N PRO A 439 -7.93 -9.10 4.70
CA PRO A 439 -8.27 -8.13 5.75
C PRO A 439 -7.34 -6.91 5.85
N ALA A 440 -6.05 -7.02 5.50
CA ALA A 440 -5.14 -5.86 5.46
C ALA A 440 -5.56 -4.85 4.39
N HIS A 441 -5.99 -5.34 3.22
CA HIS A 441 -6.50 -4.50 2.14
C HIS A 441 -7.90 -3.96 2.43
N LEU A 442 -8.72 -4.72 3.15
CA LEU A 442 -10.03 -4.26 3.59
C LEU A 442 -9.91 -3.13 4.61
N ALA A 443 -8.99 -3.23 5.58
CA ALA A 443 -8.66 -2.15 6.49
C ALA A 443 -8.18 -0.91 5.73
N ALA A 444 -7.28 -1.07 4.76
CA ALA A 444 -6.84 0.04 3.93
C ALA A 444 -8.00 0.69 3.15
N ALA A 445 -8.95 -0.11 2.64
CA ALA A 445 -10.14 0.41 1.96
C ALA A 445 -11.16 1.07 2.90
N ALA A 446 -11.17 0.68 4.18
CA ALA A 446 -11.95 1.31 5.24
C ALA A 446 -11.25 2.55 5.84
N GLY A 447 -10.00 2.83 5.47
CA GLY A 447 -9.20 3.94 5.99
C GLY A 447 -8.51 3.66 7.33
N THR A 448 -8.50 2.40 7.78
CA THR A 448 -7.93 1.98 9.06
C THR A 448 -6.42 1.79 8.98
N PRO A 449 -5.64 2.33 9.93
CA PRO A 449 -4.21 2.06 10.04
C PRO A 449 -3.88 0.57 10.17
N VAL A 450 -2.75 0.13 9.63
CA VAL A 450 -2.36 -1.29 9.60
C VAL A 450 -0.95 -1.53 10.13
N VAL A 451 -0.83 -2.31 11.20
CA VAL A 451 0.43 -3.02 11.53
C VAL A 451 0.44 -4.33 10.74
N SER A 452 1.30 -4.38 9.73
CA SER A 452 1.42 -5.49 8.80
C SER A 452 2.54 -6.45 9.22
N LEU A 453 2.14 -7.60 9.76
CA LEU A 453 3.05 -8.71 10.09
C LEU A 453 3.36 -9.47 8.79
N TYR A 454 4.49 -9.16 8.17
CA TYR A 454 4.65 -9.42 6.75
C TYR A 454 5.60 -10.59 6.46
N ALA A 455 5.07 -11.68 5.90
CA ALA A 455 5.89 -12.75 5.35
C ALA A 455 6.34 -12.38 3.92
N PRO A 456 7.64 -12.42 3.59
CA PRO A 456 8.17 -11.89 2.33
C PRO A 456 7.93 -12.81 1.11
N THR A 457 6.94 -13.71 1.14
CA THR A 457 6.62 -14.59 0.00
C THR A 457 6.18 -13.81 -1.25
N VAL A 458 5.77 -12.55 -1.08
CA VAL A 458 5.50 -11.59 -2.16
C VAL A 458 6.09 -10.20 -1.82
N PRO A 459 6.45 -9.38 -2.81
CA PRO A 459 7.11 -8.09 -2.56
C PRO A 459 6.22 -7.10 -1.80
N TYR A 460 6.72 -6.51 -0.71
CA TYR A 460 5.96 -5.55 0.10
C TYR A 460 5.53 -4.31 -0.71
N GLY A 461 6.39 -3.78 -1.58
CA GLY A 461 6.04 -2.62 -2.42
C GLY A 461 4.85 -2.84 -3.35
N LYS A 462 4.54 -4.11 -3.69
CA LYS A 462 3.40 -4.45 -4.56
C LYS A 462 2.11 -4.69 -3.77
N TRP A 463 2.23 -5.28 -2.58
CA TRP A 463 1.12 -5.85 -1.80
C TRP A 463 0.94 -5.26 -0.39
N GLY A 464 1.70 -4.22 -0.04
CA GLY A 464 1.51 -3.53 1.23
C GLY A 464 0.16 -2.80 1.31
N PRO A 465 -0.28 -2.40 2.52
CA PRO A 465 -1.41 -1.48 2.68
C PRO A 465 -1.20 -0.20 1.85
N TYR A 466 -2.18 0.16 1.03
CA TYR A 466 -2.04 1.23 0.05
C TYR A 466 -2.67 2.53 0.52
N ARG A 467 -1.87 3.61 0.58
CA ARG A 467 -2.31 4.99 0.92
C ARG A 467 -3.03 5.13 2.27
N VAL A 468 -2.68 4.28 3.23
CA VAL A 468 -3.11 4.37 4.63
C VAL A 468 -1.89 4.28 5.55
N PRO A 469 -1.94 4.88 6.76
CA PRO A 469 -0.92 4.71 7.78
C PRO A 469 -0.59 3.23 8.02
N ALA A 470 0.66 2.84 7.85
CA ALA A 470 1.09 1.46 8.04
C ALA A 470 2.49 1.33 8.63
N VAL A 471 2.70 0.27 9.41
CA VAL A 471 4.03 -0.16 9.87
C VAL A 471 4.22 -1.62 9.48
N ARG A 472 5.34 -1.92 8.82
CA ARG A 472 5.73 -3.27 8.43
C ARG A 472 6.62 -3.89 9.51
N LEU A 473 6.29 -5.09 9.97
CA LEU A 473 7.09 -5.88 10.89
C LEU A 473 7.35 -7.28 10.32
N GLY A 474 8.38 -7.96 10.83
CA GLY A 474 8.81 -9.28 10.38
C GLY A 474 10.09 -9.25 9.55
N VAL A 475 10.74 -10.41 9.46
CA VAL A 475 12.06 -10.55 8.82
C VAL A 475 11.91 -10.46 7.29
N PRO A 476 12.54 -9.47 6.64
CA PRO A 476 12.34 -9.21 5.21
C PRO A 476 13.07 -10.15 4.25
N ASP A 477 14.14 -10.80 4.69
CA ASP A 477 15.09 -11.55 3.86
C ASP A 477 15.03 -13.06 4.09
N ALA A 478 13.87 -13.58 4.54
CA ALA A 478 13.66 -15.01 4.69
C ALA A 478 13.91 -15.76 3.37
N ALA A 479 14.43 -16.99 3.44
CA ALA A 479 14.84 -17.77 2.26
C ALA A 479 13.72 -18.04 1.23
N CYS A 480 12.45 -17.97 1.63
CA CYS A 480 11.29 -18.11 0.74
C CYS A 480 10.85 -16.77 0.11
N ARG A 481 11.64 -15.71 0.24
CA ARG A 481 11.34 -14.38 -0.28
C ARG A 481 11.00 -14.44 -1.78
N ASP A 482 9.90 -13.79 -2.16
CA ASP A 482 9.42 -13.62 -3.53
C ASP A 482 9.13 -14.95 -4.29
N THR A 483 9.11 -16.10 -3.60
CA THR A 483 8.82 -17.42 -4.19
C THR A 483 7.33 -17.73 -4.34
N ARG A 484 6.45 -16.95 -3.66
CA ARG A 484 5.00 -17.16 -3.59
C ARG A 484 4.55 -18.51 -3.00
N VAL A 485 5.40 -19.20 -2.26
CA VAL A 485 5.02 -20.45 -1.56
C VAL A 485 3.79 -20.24 -0.67
N THR A 486 2.91 -21.23 -0.66
CA THR A 486 1.64 -21.19 0.10
C THR A 486 1.73 -21.94 1.43
N ALA A 487 2.61 -22.93 1.52
CA ALA A 487 3.00 -23.60 2.77
C ALA A 487 4.40 -23.13 3.19
N CYS A 488 4.63 -22.88 4.48
CA CYS A 488 5.93 -22.40 4.94
C CYS A 488 7.00 -23.50 4.76
N PRO A 489 8.06 -23.27 3.96
CA PRO A 489 9.12 -24.26 3.76
C PRO A 489 10.20 -24.21 4.84
N ILE A 490 10.13 -23.24 5.77
CA ILE A 490 11.17 -22.97 6.76
C ILE A 490 10.68 -23.37 8.16
N ALA A 491 11.43 -24.26 8.81
CA ALA A 491 11.11 -24.73 10.15
C ALA A 491 10.96 -23.56 11.14
N GLY A 492 9.87 -23.59 11.92
CA GLY A 492 9.61 -22.57 12.95
C GLY A 492 9.10 -21.22 12.44
N HIS A 493 8.88 -21.05 11.14
CA HIS A 493 8.32 -19.82 10.53
C HIS A 493 9.05 -18.54 11.00
N PRO A 494 10.39 -18.47 10.87
CA PRO A 494 11.22 -17.48 11.58
C PRO A 494 10.92 -16.03 11.21
N CYS A 495 10.35 -15.76 10.02
CA CYS A 495 10.01 -14.39 9.64
C CYS A 495 8.87 -13.77 10.44
N LEU A 496 7.98 -14.59 10.99
CA LEU A 496 6.84 -14.14 11.79
C LEU A 496 6.92 -14.60 13.25
N SER A 497 7.57 -15.73 13.56
CA SER A 497 7.63 -16.28 14.91
C SER A 497 8.56 -15.51 15.85
N THR A 498 9.53 -14.80 15.29
CA THR A 498 10.55 -14.01 16.00
C THR A 498 10.12 -12.58 16.28
N ILE A 499 8.97 -12.15 15.75
CA ILE A 499 8.44 -10.81 16.00
C ILE A 499 8.28 -10.58 17.49
N ASP A 500 8.92 -9.53 17.99
CA ASP A 500 8.78 -9.09 19.39
C ASP A 500 7.42 -8.40 19.57
N PRO A 501 6.55 -8.88 20.48
CA PRO A 501 5.32 -8.18 20.83
C PRO A 501 5.51 -6.71 21.23
N GLY A 502 6.67 -6.34 21.80
CA GLY A 502 6.99 -4.96 22.13
C GLY A 502 7.10 -4.05 20.90
N GLU A 503 7.61 -4.56 19.79
CA GLU A 503 7.65 -3.83 18.51
C GLU A 503 6.25 -3.59 17.95
N VAL A 504 5.34 -4.56 18.13
CA VAL A 504 3.92 -4.40 17.73
C VAL A 504 3.25 -3.29 18.53
N VAL A 505 3.48 -3.24 19.85
CA VAL A 505 2.97 -2.14 20.70
C VAL A 505 3.54 -0.80 20.25
N ALA A 506 4.83 -0.72 19.96
CA ALA A 506 5.47 0.50 19.47
C ALA A 506 4.91 0.94 18.10
N ALA A 507 4.64 -0.02 17.21
CA ALA A 507 4.02 0.23 15.91
C ALA A 507 2.58 0.78 16.05
N VAL A 508 1.76 0.18 16.92
CA VAL A 508 0.40 0.64 17.22
C VAL A 508 0.41 2.08 17.76
N ARG A 509 1.35 2.41 18.66
CA ARG A 509 1.53 3.79 19.16
C ARG A 509 1.99 4.75 18.06
N THR A 510 2.88 4.32 17.18
CA THR A 510 3.37 5.11 16.05
C THR A 510 2.23 5.50 15.12
N LEU A 511 1.26 4.61 14.92
CA LEU A 511 0.03 4.84 14.14
C LEU A 511 -1.04 5.65 14.89
N GLY A 512 -0.75 6.11 16.12
CA GLY A 512 -1.63 7.01 16.87
C GLY A 512 -2.83 6.35 17.55
N ALA A 513 -2.84 5.01 17.68
CA ALA A 513 -3.92 4.34 18.39
C ALA A 513 -3.94 4.74 19.88
N PRO A 514 -5.10 5.12 20.43
CA PRO A 514 -5.20 5.56 21.82
C PRO A 514 -5.01 4.39 22.79
N VAL A 515 -4.66 4.73 24.03
CA VAL A 515 -4.62 3.81 25.18
C VAL A 515 -5.88 4.09 26.00
N ALA A 516 -6.55 3.04 26.50
CA ALA A 516 -7.73 3.20 27.34
C ALA A 516 -7.41 3.97 28.62
N SER A 517 -8.34 4.78 29.09
CA SER A 517 -8.15 5.50 30.35
C SER A 517 -8.20 4.51 31.53
N ARG A 518 -7.44 4.77 32.60
CA ARG A 518 -7.35 3.87 33.77
C ARG A 518 -8.71 3.57 34.43
N ASN A 519 -9.73 4.40 34.21
CA ASN A 519 -11.07 4.22 34.77
C ASN A 519 -11.95 3.25 33.95
N GLU A 520 -11.59 2.93 32.71
CA GLU A 520 -12.35 2.05 31.83
C GLU A 520 -11.88 0.59 31.87
N ILE A 521 -10.71 0.31 32.45
CA ILE A 521 -10.13 -1.05 32.57
C ILE A 521 -10.66 -1.80 33.81
N ALA A 522 -11.34 -1.08 34.73
CA ALA A 522 -11.84 -1.61 35.99
C ALA A 522 -13.35 -1.95 36.00
N ALA A 523 -14.02 -1.88 34.84
CA ALA A 523 -15.41 -2.28 34.62
C ALA A 523 -15.44 -3.48 33.65
#